data_AF-A0A7S0AI84-F1
#
_entry.id   AF-A0A7S0AI84-F1
#
_cell.length_a   1.000
_cell.length_b   1.000
_cell.length_c   1.000
_cell.angle_alpha   90.00
_cell.angle_beta   90.00
_cell.angle_gamma   90.00
#
_symmetry.space_group_name_H-M   'P 1'
#
loop_
_entity.id
_entity.type
_entity.pdbx_description
1 polymer ?
#
loop_
_entity_poly.entity_id
_entity_poly.type
_entity_poly.pdbx_seq_one_letter_code
_entity_poly.pdbx_strand_id
1 'polypeptide(L)'
;KDQDDDDMDEDEVAMPENCKGYSLKVGEILGPNEFLCDPNDPNVKFGLSFVGMPQLLRGDQLLWFVPARGEKLVYHNDGHLVLYGEGQVKWSTKCYGKSRGRQIDFMQG
;
A
#
# COMPACT_ATOMS: atom_id res chain seq x y z
N LYS A 1 -8.70 27.41 -41.83
CA LYS A 1 -9.08 27.91 -40.49
C LYS A 1 -8.67 26.81 -39.56
N ASP A 2 -7.47 27.02 -39.08
CA ASP A 2 -6.63 26.17 -38.28
C ASP A 2 -7.06 26.25 -36.82
N GLN A 3 -6.92 25.14 -36.10
CA GLN A 3 -6.76 25.01 -34.64
C GLN A 3 -6.67 23.48 -34.43
N ASP A 4 -5.51 22.86 -34.62
CA ASP A 4 -4.38 22.76 -33.67
C ASP A 4 -4.86 22.28 -32.29
N ASP A 5 -4.87 20.94 -32.17
CA ASP A 5 -4.38 20.13 -31.05
C ASP A 5 -3.93 20.90 -29.80
N ASP A 6 -4.80 20.99 -28.79
CA ASP A 6 -4.41 21.21 -27.40
C ASP A 6 -4.95 20.02 -26.59
N ASP A 7 -4.28 18.87 -26.74
CA ASP A 7 -4.33 17.78 -25.75
C ASP A 7 -3.80 18.37 -24.43
N MET A 8 -4.70 18.72 -23.53
CA MET A 8 -4.33 19.10 -22.16
C MET A 8 -3.72 17.87 -21.50
N ASP A 9 -2.40 17.89 -21.34
CA ASP A 9 -1.68 17.01 -20.43
C ASP A 9 -2.34 17.15 -19.05
N GLU A 10 -3.19 16.18 -18.68
CA GLU A 10 -3.73 16.07 -17.33
C GLU A 10 -2.54 15.98 -16.39
N ASP A 11 -2.37 17.01 -15.56
CA ASP A 11 -1.32 17.11 -14.55
C ASP A 11 -1.11 15.76 -13.85
N GLU A 12 -0.09 15.01 -14.27
CA GLU A 12 0.25 13.73 -13.69
C GLU A 12 0.81 14.04 -12.30
N VAL A 13 -0.07 14.08 -11.30
CA VAL A 13 0.29 14.41 -9.92
C VAL A 13 1.37 13.44 -9.47
N ALA A 14 2.59 13.95 -9.33
CA ALA A 14 3.74 13.14 -8.96
C ALA A 14 3.44 12.38 -7.66
N MET A 15 3.63 11.06 -7.70
CA MET A 15 3.39 10.18 -6.56
C MET A 15 4.17 10.68 -5.33
N PRO A 16 3.56 10.71 -4.13
CA PRO A 16 4.27 11.17 -2.94
C PRO A 16 5.46 10.26 -2.62
N GLU A 17 6.45 10.79 -1.90
CA GLU A 17 7.67 10.06 -1.59
C GLU A 17 7.39 8.73 -0.89
N ASN A 18 8.12 7.69 -1.30
CA ASN A 18 8.05 6.32 -0.80
C ASN A 18 6.69 5.62 -1.04
N CYS A 19 5.83 6.20 -1.87
CA CYS A 19 4.58 5.59 -2.33
C CYS A 19 4.82 4.72 -3.57
N LYS A 20 4.45 3.46 -3.48
CA LYS A 20 4.48 2.52 -4.62
C LYS A 20 3.22 2.60 -5.49
N GLY A 21 2.15 3.16 -4.93
CA GLY A 21 0.85 3.25 -5.56
C GLY A 21 -0.25 3.48 -4.53
N TYR A 22 -1.50 3.32 -4.98
CA TYR A 22 -2.70 3.45 -4.15
C TYR A 22 -3.32 2.10 -3.78
N SER A 23 -2.88 1.01 -4.42
CA SER A 23 -3.33 -0.35 -4.17
C SER A 23 -2.16 -1.33 -4.29
N LEU A 24 -2.32 -2.51 -3.69
CA LEU A 24 -1.36 -3.61 -3.78
C LEU A 24 -2.05 -4.79 -4.48
N LYS A 25 -1.50 -5.21 -5.61
CA LYS A 25 -2.00 -6.37 -6.36
C LYS A 25 -1.44 -7.65 -5.74
N VAL A 26 -2.10 -8.75 -6.05
CA VAL A 26 -1.62 -10.08 -5.67
C VAL A 26 -0.19 -10.29 -6.16
N GLY A 27 0.67 -10.78 -5.25
CA GLY A 27 2.06 -11.08 -5.54
C GLY A 27 2.98 -9.85 -5.50
N GLU A 28 2.41 -8.64 -5.41
CA GLU A 28 3.18 -7.45 -5.13
C GLU A 28 3.60 -7.41 -3.66
N ILE A 29 4.72 -6.74 -3.44
CA ILE A 29 5.45 -6.72 -2.19
C ILE A 29 5.66 -5.26 -1.78
N LEU A 30 5.51 -4.97 -0.50
CA LEU A 30 6.05 -3.77 0.14
C LEU A 30 7.28 -4.17 0.96
N GLY A 31 8.44 -3.66 0.58
CA GLY A 31 9.68 -3.74 1.33
C GLY A 31 9.78 -2.65 2.39
N PRO A 32 10.86 -2.64 3.19
CA PRO A 32 11.05 -1.62 4.22
C PRO A 32 11.07 -0.22 3.59
N ASN A 33 10.33 0.70 4.23
CA ASN A 33 10.10 2.05 3.74
C ASN A 33 9.27 2.15 2.44
N GLU A 34 8.56 1.10 2.02
CA GLU A 34 7.58 1.18 0.93
C GLU A 34 6.15 1.25 1.46
N PHE A 35 5.35 2.13 0.86
CA PHE A 35 3.98 2.41 1.28
C PHE A 35 2.99 2.41 0.11
N LEU A 36 1.74 2.09 0.42
CA LEU A 36 0.57 2.53 -0.31
C LEU A 36 0.11 3.85 0.28
N CYS A 37 -0.27 4.78 -0.57
CA CYS A 37 -0.70 6.10 -0.16
C CYS A 37 -2.18 6.27 -0.46
N ASP A 38 -2.88 7.07 0.33
CA ASP A 38 -4.26 7.39 0.06
C ASP A 38 -4.32 8.39 -1.12
N PRO A 39 -5.08 8.11 -2.19
CA PRO A 39 -5.18 9.00 -3.35
C PRO A 39 -5.86 10.34 -3.03
N ASN A 40 -6.63 10.43 -1.95
CA ASN A 40 -7.36 11.63 -1.55
C ASN A 40 -6.70 12.40 -0.41
N ASP A 41 -5.85 11.73 0.38
CA ASP A 41 -5.08 12.35 1.46
C ASP A 41 -3.60 11.91 1.39
N PRO A 42 -2.71 12.71 0.79
CA PRO A 42 -1.30 12.33 0.61
C PRO A 42 -0.54 12.16 1.93
N ASN A 43 -1.13 12.58 3.06
CA ASN A 43 -0.55 12.36 4.38
C ASN A 43 -0.82 10.95 4.90
N VAL A 44 -1.84 10.25 4.41
CA VAL A 44 -2.20 8.91 4.88
C VAL A 44 -1.43 7.86 4.08
N LYS A 45 -0.69 7.01 4.80
CA LYS A 45 0.16 5.98 4.20
C LYS A 45 0.06 4.66 4.98
N PHE A 46 -0.12 3.55 4.28
CA PHE A 46 -0.07 2.20 4.83
C PHE A 46 1.09 1.43 4.22
N GLY A 47 1.96 0.83 5.02
CA GLY A 47 3.10 0.12 4.46
C GLY A 47 4.00 -0.49 5.51
N LEU A 48 5.24 -0.74 5.10
CA LEU A 48 6.24 -1.35 5.96
C LEU A 48 7.24 -0.28 6.40
N SER A 49 7.39 -0.10 7.72
CA SER A 49 8.38 0.84 8.25
C SER A 49 9.80 0.46 7.88
N PHE A 50 10.75 1.40 8.05
CA PHE A 50 12.18 1.13 7.82
C PHE A 50 12.71 -0.06 8.64
N VAL A 51 12.14 -0.31 9.82
CA VAL A 51 12.52 -1.45 10.69
C VAL A 51 11.65 -2.68 10.48
N GLY A 52 10.83 -2.71 9.42
CA GLY A 52 10.06 -3.88 9.04
C GLY A 52 8.72 -4.06 9.75
N MET A 53 8.15 -3.00 10.33
CA MET A 53 6.86 -3.08 11.03
C MET A 53 5.72 -2.59 10.13
N PRO A 54 4.67 -3.38 9.89
CA PRO A 54 3.47 -2.90 9.22
C PRO A 54 2.85 -1.75 10.02
N GLN A 55 2.53 -0.66 9.34
CA GLN A 55 2.05 0.56 9.99
C GLN A 55 1.09 1.35 9.10
N LEU A 56 0.22 2.12 9.76
CA LEU A 56 -0.61 3.17 9.17
C LEU A 56 -0.19 4.51 9.78
N LEU A 57 0.17 5.45 8.92
CA LEU A 57 0.60 6.79 9.26
C LEU A 57 -0.39 7.83 8.74
N ARG A 58 -0.45 8.98 9.41
CA ARG A 58 -0.97 10.25 8.87
C ARG A 58 0.05 11.35 9.15
N GLY A 59 0.79 11.78 8.14
CA GLY A 59 1.98 12.61 8.32
C GLY A 59 3.00 11.87 9.21
N ASP A 60 3.47 12.53 10.26
CA ASP A 60 4.38 11.93 11.25
C ASP A 60 3.66 11.14 12.35
N GLN A 61 2.33 11.11 12.35
CA GLN A 61 1.55 10.43 13.38
C GLN A 61 1.37 8.95 13.05
N LEU A 62 1.80 8.08 13.97
CA LEU A 62 1.49 6.65 13.94
C LEU A 62 0.06 6.39 14.43
N LEU A 63 -0.83 6.01 13.50
CA LEU A 63 -2.23 5.71 13.81
C LEU A 63 -2.43 4.26 14.24
N TRP A 64 -1.71 3.33 13.59
CA TRP A 64 -1.77 1.90 13.89
C TRP A 64 -0.48 1.21 13.49
N PHE A 65 -0.14 0.12 14.17
CA PHE A 65 0.98 -0.74 13.79
C PHE A 65 0.80 -2.19 14.27
N VAL A 66 1.52 -3.10 13.63
CA VAL A 66 1.73 -4.46 14.15
C VAL A 66 3.04 -4.48 14.93
N PRO A 67 3.05 -4.97 16.19
CA PRO A 67 4.28 -5.14 16.97
C PRO A 67 5.07 -6.38 16.54
N ALA A 68 5.31 -6.52 15.23
CA ALA A 68 6.08 -7.60 14.62
C ALA A 68 6.95 -7.03 13.51
N ARG A 69 8.15 -7.59 13.34
CA ARG A 69 9.11 -7.15 12.33
C ARG A 69 9.30 -8.23 11.27
N GLY A 70 9.42 -7.78 10.02
CA GLY A 70 9.71 -8.62 8.87
C GLY A 70 10.39 -7.84 7.76
N GLU A 71 10.76 -8.55 6.70
CA GLU A 71 11.50 -8.02 5.55
C GLU A 71 10.56 -7.61 4.42
N LYS A 72 9.36 -8.19 4.37
CA LYS A 72 8.41 -7.93 3.29
C LYS A 72 6.96 -8.16 3.71
N LEU A 73 6.09 -7.28 3.25
CA LEU A 73 4.65 -7.40 3.36
C LEU A 73 4.08 -7.76 1.99
N VAL A 74 3.36 -8.88 1.90
CA VAL A 74 2.94 -9.48 0.62
C VAL A 74 1.44 -9.67 0.62
N TYR A 75 0.76 -9.23 -0.45
CA TYR A 75 -0.64 -9.57 -0.67
C TYR A 75 -0.75 -10.89 -1.43
N HIS A 76 -1.25 -11.92 -0.75
CA HIS A 76 -1.40 -13.27 -1.29
C HIS A 76 -2.70 -13.43 -2.10
N ASN A 77 -2.71 -14.45 -2.97
CA ASN A 77 -3.86 -14.84 -3.82
C ASN A 77 -5.14 -15.18 -3.03
N ASP A 78 -4.99 -15.59 -1.78
CA ASP A 78 -6.07 -15.94 -0.86
C ASP A 78 -6.70 -14.71 -0.18
N GLY A 79 -6.24 -13.50 -0.52
CA GLY A 79 -6.75 -12.24 0.01
C GLY A 79 -6.13 -11.86 1.35
N HIS A 80 -5.06 -12.55 1.77
CA HIS A 80 -4.38 -12.26 3.03
C HIS A 80 -3.19 -11.33 2.78
N LEU A 81 -3.03 -10.37 3.68
CA LEU A 81 -1.79 -9.60 3.77
C LEU A 81 -0.89 -10.29 4.79
N VAL A 82 0.31 -10.68 4.36
CA VAL A 82 1.22 -11.53 5.13
C VAL A 82 2.56 -10.82 5.28
N LEU A 83 3.02 -10.69 6.52
CA LEU A 83 4.36 -10.23 6.85
C LEU A 83 5.29 -11.44 6.94
N TYR A 84 6.34 -11.43 6.11
CA TYR A 84 7.41 -12.41 6.18
C TYR A 84 8.69 -11.80 6.75
N GLY A 85 9.45 -12.59 7.48
CA GLY A 85 10.84 -12.30 7.84
C GLY A 85 11.61 -13.60 8.00
N GLU A 86 12.87 -13.65 7.55
CA GLU A 86 13.72 -14.84 7.63
C GLU A 86 13.07 -16.06 6.95
N GLY A 87 12.30 -15.83 5.88
CA GLY A 87 11.56 -16.87 5.18
C GLY A 87 10.34 -17.44 5.93
N GLN A 88 9.98 -16.90 7.09
CA GLN A 88 8.83 -17.36 7.89
C GLN A 88 7.73 -16.31 7.97
N VAL A 89 6.49 -16.76 8.15
CA VAL A 89 5.35 -15.89 8.45
C VAL A 89 5.50 -15.32 9.86
N LYS A 90 5.64 -14.00 9.97
CA LYS A 90 5.72 -13.30 11.26
C LYS A 90 4.35 -12.77 11.69
N TRP A 91 3.50 -12.41 10.72
CA TRP A 91 2.13 -11.95 10.96
C TRP A 91 1.27 -12.11 9.71
N SER A 92 -0.06 -12.19 9.87
CA SER A 92 -1.02 -12.09 8.76
C SER A 92 -2.36 -11.52 9.24
N THR A 93 -3.09 -10.87 8.34
CA THR A 93 -4.44 -10.35 8.65
C THR A 93 -5.46 -11.44 8.96
N LYS A 94 -5.23 -12.67 8.47
CA LYS A 94 -6.15 -13.82 8.57
C LYS A 94 -7.55 -13.51 8.02
N CYS A 95 -7.65 -12.57 7.07
CA CYS A 95 -8.91 -12.24 6.40
C CYS A 95 -9.24 -13.32 5.36
N TYR A 96 -9.87 -14.40 5.80
CA TYR A 96 -10.43 -15.43 4.90
C TYR A 96 -11.66 -14.88 4.17
N GLY A 97 -11.45 -13.97 3.23
CA GLY A 97 -12.52 -13.52 2.35
C GLY A 97 -13.02 -14.69 1.52
N LYS A 98 -14.33 -14.97 1.53
CA LYS A 98 -14.96 -15.74 0.44
C LYS A 98 -14.82 -14.91 -0.83
N SER A 99 -13.71 -15.08 -1.53
CA SER A 99 -13.41 -14.65 -2.91
C SER A 99 -14.44 -13.73 -3.54
N ARG A 100 -14.42 -12.43 -3.20
CA ARG A 100 -15.10 -11.37 -3.94
C ARG A 100 -14.22 -10.12 -3.97
N GLY A 101 -13.27 -10.11 -4.91
CA GLY A 101 -12.43 -8.94 -5.22
C GLY A 101 -10.94 -9.26 -5.10
N ARG A 102 -10.18 -9.09 -6.20
CA ARG A 102 -8.73 -9.33 -6.32
C ARG A 102 -7.89 -8.10 -5.92
N GLN A 103 -8.42 -7.25 -5.04
CA GLN A 103 -7.85 -5.94 -4.75
C GLN A 103 -8.25 -5.52 -3.33
N ILE A 104 -7.30 -4.98 -2.56
CA ILE A 104 -7.62 -4.19 -1.36
C ILE A 104 -7.67 -2.73 -1.82
N ASP A 105 -8.89 -2.18 -1.82
CA ASP A 105 -9.11 -0.74 -1.97
C ASP A 105 -9.09 -0.10 -0.57
N PHE A 106 -8.54 1.12 -0.49
CA PHE A 106 -8.66 1.92 0.73
C PHE A 106 -10.16 2.12 1.03
N MET A 107 -10.57 1.73 2.24
CA MET A 107 -11.98 1.73 2.66
C MET A 107 -12.48 3.18 2.72
N GLN A 108 -13.28 3.58 1.72
CA GLN A 108 -14.07 4.79 1.78
C GLN A 108 -15.15 4.60 2.85
N GLY A 109 -15.11 5.45 3.88
CA GLY A 109 -16.21 5.65 4.81
C GLY A 109 -17.18 6.70 4.29
#